data_AF-A0A7Y2XSU8-F1
#
_entry.id   AF-A0A7Y2XSU8-F1
#
_cell.length_a   1.000
_cell.length_b   1.000
_cell.length_c   1.000
_cell.angle_alpha   90.00
_cell.angle_beta   90.00
_cell.angle_gamma   90.00
#
_symmetry.space_group_name_H-M   'P 1'
#
loop_
_entity.id
_entity.type
_entity.pdbx_description
1 polymer ?
#
loop_
_entity_poly.entity_id
_entity_poly.type
_entity_poly.pdbx_seq_one_letter_code
_entity_poly.pdbx_strand_id
1 'polypeptide(L)'
;MTKDYQSENAPRNWPVTLVLGGTFLAAITIVPWYGMVHGFSGWAWVFFAILLIASGIGIGSGYHRLWSHRAYEAHWIMRLYLAIVGGMALQNSILVWCIRHRFHHRDVDDNDKDPYSIGRGFWFAHVGWMIKDYKSGELDRS
;
A
#
# COMPACT_ATOMS: atom_id res chain seq x y z
N MET A 1 16.13 -23.08 -9.27
CA MET A 1 17.19 -22.62 -8.36
C MET A 1 16.61 -21.45 -7.58
N THR A 2 16.00 -21.72 -6.44
CA THR A 2 15.51 -20.68 -5.53
C THR A 2 16.73 -19.96 -4.98
N LYS A 3 16.87 -18.66 -5.28
CA LYS A 3 17.90 -17.86 -4.63
C LYS A 3 17.46 -17.68 -3.18
N ASP A 4 18.19 -18.27 -2.25
CA ASP A 4 17.97 -18.10 -0.82
C ASP A 4 18.33 -16.65 -0.45
N TYR A 5 17.34 -15.76 -0.56
CA TYR A 5 17.49 -14.39 -0.10
C TYR A 5 17.64 -14.43 1.43
N GLN A 6 18.62 -13.70 1.95
CA GLN A 6 18.95 -13.63 3.39
C GLN A 6 17.76 -13.20 4.29
N SER A 7 16.66 -12.77 3.67
CA SER A 7 15.47 -12.21 4.28
C SER A 7 14.33 -13.21 4.51
N GLU A 8 14.43 -14.47 4.09
CA GLU A 8 13.31 -15.43 4.19
C GLU A 8 12.90 -15.79 5.64
N ASN A 9 13.80 -15.61 6.60
CA ASN A 9 13.60 -15.94 8.03
C ASN A 9 12.99 -14.79 8.87
N ALA A 10 12.52 -13.70 8.24
CA ALA A 10 11.89 -12.61 8.96
C ALA A 10 10.64 -13.06 9.75
N PRO A 11 10.42 -12.55 10.98
CA PRO A 11 9.24 -12.88 11.75
C PRO A 11 7.99 -12.38 11.03
N ARG A 12 6.88 -13.10 11.20
CA ARG A 12 5.59 -12.73 10.59
C ARG A 12 5.00 -11.52 11.28
N ASN A 13 4.60 -10.53 10.49
CA ASN A 13 3.82 -9.40 10.93
C ASN A 13 2.36 -9.82 11.08
N TRP A 14 2.00 -10.36 12.24
CA TRP A 14 0.65 -10.86 12.50
C TRP A 14 -0.45 -9.79 12.37
N PRO A 15 -0.28 -8.55 12.87
CA PRO A 15 -1.30 -7.51 12.67
C PRO A 15 -1.63 -7.28 11.20
N VAL A 16 -0.61 -7.09 10.35
CA VAL A 16 -0.82 -6.89 8.91
C VAL A 16 -1.40 -8.14 8.24
N THR A 17 -0.91 -9.32 8.62
CA THR A 17 -1.42 -10.60 8.10
C THR A 17 -2.91 -10.78 8.39
N LEU A 18 -3.33 -10.52 9.63
CA LEU A 18 -4.72 -10.65 10.05
C LEU A 18 -5.62 -9.59 9.40
N VAL A 19 -5.15 -8.34 9.29
CA VAL A 19 -5.91 -7.28 8.63
C VAL A 19 -6.08 -7.57 7.14
N LEU A 20 -4.99 -7.83 6.40
CA LEU A 20 -5.07 -8.10 4.96
C LEU A 20 -5.83 -9.39 4.67
N GLY A 21 -5.55 -10.47 5.41
CA GLY A 21 -6.25 -11.74 5.23
C GLY A 21 -7.74 -11.64 5.60
N GLY A 22 -8.06 -11.03 6.73
CA GLY A 22 -9.44 -10.88 7.20
C GLY A 22 -10.28 -9.97 6.29
N THR A 23 -9.74 -8.81 5.90
CA THR A 23 -10.43 -7.89 4.98
C THR A 23 -10.61 -8.50 3.59
N PHE A 24 -9.63 -9.24 3.09
CA PHE A 24 -9.75 -9.96 1.82
C PHE A 24 -10.85 -11.03 1.90
N LEU A 25 -10.85 -11.87 2.94
CA LEU A 25 -11.88 -12.90 3.14
C LEU A 25 -13.28 -12.27 3.24
N ALA A 26 -13.42 -11.17 3.98
CA ALA A 26 -14.68 -10.42 4.07
C ALA A 26 -15.09 -9.85 2.70
N ALA A 27 -14.16 -9.30 1.93
CA ALA A 27 -14.43 -8.73 0.62
C ALA A 27 -14.91 -9.77 -0.40
N ILE A 28 -14.40 -11.00 -0.36
CA ILE A 28 -14.81 -12.06 -1.30
C ILE A 28 -16.01 -12.89 -0.82
N THR A 29 -16.42 -12.78 0.44
CA THR A 29 -17.54 -13.54 1.01
C THR A 29 -18.72 -12.65 1.39
N ILE A 30 -18.51 -11.70 2.31
CA ILE A 30 -19.57 -10.87 2.89
C ILE A 30 -20.11 -9.88 1.86
N VAL A 31 -19.26 -9.25 1.04
CA VAL A 31 -19.70 -8.25 0.06
C VAL A 31 -20.58 -8.88 -1.04
N PRO A 32 -20.20 -9.99 -1.69
CA PRO A 32 -21.08 -10.66 -2.66
C PRO A 32 -22.35 -11.19 -2.01
N TRP A 33 -22.26 -11.81 -0.83
CA TRP A 33 -23.43 -12.29 -0.10
C TRP A 33 -24.43 -11.16 0.18
N TYR A 34 -23.95 -10.02 0.70
CA TYR A 34 -24.78 -8.84 0.93
C TYR A 34 -25.40 -8.33 -0.38
N GLY A 35 -24.61 -8.27 -1.45
CA GLY A 35 -25.08 -7.87 -2.78
C GLY A 35 -26.18 -8.78 -3.33
N MET A 36 -26.13 -10.09 -3.06
CA MET A 36 -27.14 -11.05 -3.51
C MET A 36 -28.43 -10.97 -2.67
N VAL A 37 -28.32 -10.75 -1.36
CA VAL A 37 -29.47 -10.76 -0.44
C VAL A 37 -30.18 -9.40 -0.38
N HIS A 38 -29.42 -8.31 -0.36
CA HIS A 38 -29.93 -6.95 -0.14
C HIS A 38 -29.77 -6.02 -1.36
N GLY A 39 -28.86 -6.35 -2.29
CA GLY A 39 -28.50 -5.45 -3.38
C GLY A 39 -27.68 -4.24 -2.92
N PHE A 40 -27.28 -3.42 -3.89
CA PHE A 40 -26.61 -2.14 -3.63
C PHE A 40 -27.41 -1.01 -4.25
N SER A 41 -27.65 0.06 -3.49
CA SER A 41 -28.30 1.25 -4.02
C SER A 41 -27.40 1.96 -5.02
N GLY A 42 -27.99 2.76 -5.93
CA GLY A 42 -27.21 3.59 -6.85
C GLY A 42 -26.24 4.53 -6.11
N TRP A 43 -26.65 5.06 -4.95
CA TRP A 43 -25.79 5.87 -4.09
C TRP A 43 -24.58 5.11 -3.54
N ALA A 44 -24.73 3.83 -3.20
CA ALA A 44 -23.60 3.01 -2.75
C ALA A 44 -22.52 2.92 -3.83
N TRP A 45 -22.91 2.72 -5.09
CA TRP A 45 -21.99 2.72 -6.23
C TRP A 45 -21.35 4.08 -6.48
N VAL A 46 -22.12 5.18 -6.34
CA VAL A 46 -21.58 6.54 -6.47
C VAL A 46 -20.51 6.81 -5.41
N PHE A 47 -20.80 6.53 -4.14
CA PHE A 47 -19.82 6.72 -3.06
C PHE A 47 -18.60 5.81 -3.22
N PHE A 48 -18.79 4.57 -3.66
CA PHE A 48 -17.69 3.66 -3.98
C PHE A 48 -16.77 4.27 -5.05
N ALA A 49 -17.33 4.77 -6.16
CA ALA A 49 -16.55 5.40 -7.23
C ALA A 49 -15.81 6.65 -6.74
N ILE A 50 -16.49 7.53 -5.98
CA ILE A 50 -15.87 8.74 -5.41
C ILE A 50 -14.69 8.37 -4.51
N LEU A 51 -14.87 7.44 -3.57
CA LEU A 51 -13.83 7.04 -2.64
C LEU A 51 -12.66 6.35 -3.35
N LEU A 52 -12.94 5.49 -4.34
CA LEU A 52 -11.92 4.82 -5.14
C LEU A 52 -11.04 5.84 -5.90
N ILE A 53 -11.68 6.79 -6.59
CA ILE A 53 -10.97 7.81 -7.37
C ILE A 53 -10.21 8.77 -6.44
N ALA A 54 -10.85 9.28 -5.40
CA ALA A 54 -10.24 10.23 -4.47
C ALA A 54 -9.02 9.62 -3.77
N SER A 55 -9.13 8.36 -3.32
CA SER A 55 -8.01 7.64 -2.69
C SER A 55 -6.86 7.42 -3.67
N GLY A 56 -7.17 7.03 -4.92
CA GLY A 56 -6.19 6.89 -5.99
C GLY A 56 -5.46 8.20 -6.31
N ILE A 57 -6.17 9.33 -6.32
CA ILE A 57 -5.59 10.67 -6.48
C ILE A 57 -4.70 11.02 -5.28
N GLY A 58 -5.13 10.71 -4.06
CA GLY A 58 -4.35 10.93 -2.83
C GLY A 58 -3.01 10.21 -2.85
N ILE A 59 -2.99 8.95 -3.27
CA ILE A 59 -1.74 8.18 -3.42
C ILE A 59 -0.92 8.68 -4.61
N GLY A 60 -1.52 8.77 -5.80
CA GLY A 60 -0.81 9.04 -7.04
C GLY A 60 -0.30 10.47 -7.16
N SER A 61 -1.09 11.46 -6.77
CA SER A 61 -0.72 12.88 -6.82
C SER A 61 -0.08 13.33 -5.50
N GLY A 62 -0.63 12.90 -4.37
CA GLY A 62 -0.11 13.23 -3.05
C GLY A 62 1.13 12.41 -2.68
N TYR A 63 0.93 11.20 -2.16
CA TYR A 63 2.00 10.39 -1.54
C TYR A 63 3.18 10.19 -2.49
N HIS A 64 2.90 9.86 -3.74
CA HIS A 64 3.89 9.60 -4.76
C HIS A 64 4.55 10.88 -5.31
N ARG A 65 3.80 11.74 -6.01
CA ARG A 65 4.39 12.86 -6.77
C ARG A 65 4.76 14.04 -5.88
N LEU A 66 3.87 14.48 -5.00
CA LEU A 66 4.09 15.64 -4.14
C LEU A 66 5.09 15.33 -3.03
N TRP A 67 4.83 14.33 -2.19
CA TRP A 67 5.65 14.10 -0.99
C TRP A 67 6.90 13.24 -1.25
N SER A 68 6.81 12.18 -2.06
CA SER A 68 7.98 11.31 -2.29
C SER A 68 8.97 11.92 -3.27
N HIS A 69 8.49 12.39 -4.42
CA HIS A 69 9.33 12.88 -5.53
C HIS A 69 9.48 14.39 -5.61
N ARG A 70 8.71 15.17 -4.85
CA ARG A 70 8.70 16.65 -4.93
C ARG A 70 8.53 17.17 -6.36
N ALA A 71 7.68 16.52 -7.14
CA ALA A 71 7.48 16.82 -8.56
C ALA A 71 6.79 18.18 -8.80
N TYR A 72 6.11 18.73 -7.80
CA TYR A 72 5.45 20.03 -7.84
C TYR A 72 5.24 20.59 -6.42
N GLU A 73 4.98 21.90 -6.34
CA GLU A 73 4.55 22.57 -5.12
C GLU A 73 3.04 22.77 -5.11
N ALA A 74 2.40 22.62 -3.96
CA ALA A 74 0.95 22.75 -3.81
C ALA A 74 0.59 23.72 -2.67
N HIS A 75 -0.48 24.49 -2.88
CA HIS A 75 -1.09 25.31 -1.83
C HIS A 75 -1.54 24.43 -0.64
N TRP A 76 -1.49 24.96 0.59
CA TRP A 76 -1.71 24.16 1.81
C TRP A 76 -3.08 23.46 1.84
N ILE A 77 -4.12 24.08 1.28
CA ILE A 77 -5.47 23.47 1.15
C ILE A 77 -5.40 22.21 0.31
N MET A 78 -4.68 22.24 -0.82
CA MET A 78 -4.51 21.07 -1.68
C MET A 78 -3.68 20.00 -0.98
N ARG A 79 -2.65 20.38 -0.21
CA ARG A 79 -1.87 19.43 0.61
C ARG A 79 -2.76 18.73 1.64
N LEU A 80 -3.64 19.49 2.31
CA LEU A 80 -4.58 18.95 3.28
C LEU A 80 -5.59 18.00 2.62
N TYR A 81 -6.18 18.41 1.49
CA TYR A 81 -7.08 17.56 0.71
C TYR A 81 -6.41 16.23 0.34
N LEU A 82 -5.23 16.28 -0.29
CA LEU A 82 -4.48 15.09 -0.71
C LEU A 82 -4.08 14.21 0.48
N ALA A 83 -3.81 14.78 1.64
CA ALA A 83 -3.48 14.04 2.85
C ALA A 83 -4.70 13.28 3.39
N ILE A 84 -5.88 13.91 3.40
CA ILE A 84 -7.13 13.28 3.83
C ILE A 84 -7.50 12.14 2.88
N VAL A 85 -7.58 12.40 1.58
CA VAL A 85 -8.01 11.36 0.62
C VAL A 85 -6.94 10.28 0.46
N GLY A 86 -5.65 10.60 0.57
CA GLY A 86 -4.59 9.59 0.60
C GLY A 86 -4.66 8.70 1.84
N GLY A 87 -5.02 9.26 3.00
CA GLY A 87 -5.24 8.49 4.24
C GLY A 87 -6.38 7.47 4.12
N MET A 88 -7.42 7.77 3.33
CA MET A 88 -8.52 6.85 3.06
C MET A 88 -8.09 5.59 2.28
N ALA A 89 -6.92 5.62 1.62
CA ALA A 89 -6.37 4.45 0.93
C ALA A 89 -5.78 3.39 1.86
N LEU A 90 -5.58 3.72 3.15
CA LEU A 90 -5.06 2.81 4.19
C LEU A 90 -3.68 2.20 3.86
N GLN A 91 -2.82 2.93 3.13
CA GLN A 91 -1.46 2.47 2.74
C GLN A 91 -0.34 2.96 3.68
N ASN A 92 -0.56 2.93 5.01
CA ASN A 92 0.28 3.61 6.01
C ASN A 92 0.23 5.16 5.94
N SER A 93 0.91 5.80 6.90
CA SER A 93 1.04 7.25 6.93
C SER A 93 1.88 7.77 5.77
N ILE A 94 1.68 9.05 5.42
CA ILE A 94 2.45 9.76 4.38
C ILE A 94 3.94 9.54 4.57
N LEU A 95 4.44 9.70 5.80
CA LEU A 95 5.86 9.58 6.12
C LEU A 95 6.40 8.18 5.80
N VAL A 96 5.74 7.14 6.30
CA VAL A 96 6.16 5.74 6.12
C VAL A 96 6.14 5.35 4.65
N TRP A 97 5.07 5.72 3.93
CA TRP A 97 4.94 5.44 2.51
C TRP A 97 6.05 6.13 1.71
N CYS A 98 6.31 7.41 1.97
CA CYS A 98 7.33 8.17 1.24
C CYS A 98 8.75 7.63 1.49
N ILE A 99 9.07 7.24 2.73
CA ILE A 99 10.37 6.64 3.05
C ILE A 99 10.56 5.34 2.27
N ARG A 100 9.59 4.42 2.35
CA ARG A 100 9.66 3.13 1.64
C ARG A 100 9.73 3.29 0.13
N HIS A 101 8.95 4.23 -0.42
CA HIS A 101 8.95 4.52 -1.85
C HIS A 101 10.30 5.04 -2.35
N ARG A 102 10.95 5.91 -1.56
CA ARG A 102 12.31 6.38 -1.88
C ARG A 102 13.36 5.28 -1.77
N PHE A 103 13.25 4.39 -0.78
CA PHE A 103 14.14 3.21 -0.69
C PHE A 103 13.96 2.29 -1.89
N HIS A 104 12.73 2.00 -2.29
CA HIS A 104 12.47 1.23 -3.50
C HIS A 104 13.13 1.84 -4.74
N HIS A 105 12.95 3.14 -4.99
CA HIS A 105 13.59 3.79 -6.14
C HIS A 105 15.12 3.82 -6.06
N ARG A 106 15.68 4.00 -4.86
CA ARG A 106 17.14 4.02 -4.66
C ARG A 106 17.76 2.64 -4.88
N ASP A 107 17.07 1.59 -4.42
CA ASP A 107 17.60 0.25 -4.28
C ASP A 107 16.96 -0.75 -5.28
N VAL A 108 16.29 -0.27 -6.34
CA VAL A 108 15.48 -1.06 -7.28
C VAL A 108 16.22 -2.24 -7.94
N ASP A 109 17.54 -2.12 -8.11
CA ASP A 109 18.40 -3.15 -8.70
C ASP A 109 18.98 -4.13 -7.66
N ASP A 110 18.70 -3.91 -6.37
CA ASP A 110 19.19 -4.72 -5.25
C ASP A 110 18.02 -5.42 -4.55
N ASN A 111 17.85 -6.70 -4.86
CA ASN A 111 16.75 -7.51 -4.36
C ASN A 111 16.73 -7.69 -2.84
N ASP A 112 17.87 -7.50 -2.15
CA ASP A 112 17.95 -7.60 -0.69
C ASP A 112 17.67 -6.26 0.01
N LYS A 113 17.80 -5.14 -0.69
CA LYS A 113 17.57 -3.79 -0.13
C LYS A 113 16.22 -3.20 -0.51
N ASP A 114 15.73 -3.44 -1.73
CA ASP A 114 14.42 -2.97 -2.16
C ASP A 114 13.31 -3.64 -1.31
N PRO A 115 12.49 -2.85 -0.58
CA PRO A 115 11.43 -3.36 0.27
C PRO A 115 10.45 -4.29 -0.45
N TYR A 116 10.21 -4.10 -1.75
CA TYR A 116 9.21 -4.87 -2.50
C TYR A 116 9.72 -5.27 -3.90
N SER A 117 11.00 -5.66 -3.98
CA SER A 117 11.65 -6.12 -5.21
C SER A 117 10.85 -7.17 -5.98
N ILE A 118 10.63 -6.91 -7.28
CA ILE A 118 10.07 -7.88 -8.22
C ILE A 118 11.02 -9.04 -8.51
N GLY A 119 12.33 -8.87 -8.28
CA GLY A 119 13.34 -9.92 -8.42
C GLY A 119 13.22 -11.03 -7.37
N ARG A 120 12.41 -10.82 -6.33
CA ARG A 120 12.00 -11.84 -5.35
C ARG A 120 10.69 -12.54 -5.73
N GLY A 121 10.11 -12.20 -6.88
CA GLY A 121 8.92 -12.83 -7.46
C GLY A 121 7.63 -12.01 -7.28
N PHE A 122 6.65 -12.29 -8.14
CA PHE A 122 5.38 -11.59 -8.20
C PHE A 122 4.66 -11.51 -6.86
N TRP A 123 4.49 -12.65 -6.18
CA TRP A 123 3.74 -12.70 -4.91
C TRP A 123 4.43 -11.93 -3.79
N PHE A 124 5.78 -11.91 -3.80
CA PHE A 124 6.54 -11.11 -2.84
C PHE A 124 6.29 -9.62 -3.06
N ALA A 125 6.48 -9.12 -4.29
CA ALA A 125 6.28 -7.71 -4.64
C ALA A 125 4.82 -7.26 -4.48
N HIS A 126 3.86 -8.15 -4.70
CA HIS A 126 2.43 -7.83 -4.58
C HIS A 126 1.97 -7.67 -3.13
N VAL A 127 2.19 -8.70 -2.28
CA VAL A 127 1.71 -8.70 -0.88
C VAL A 127 2.71 -9.29 0.11
N GLY A 128 3.60 -10.19 -0.33
CA GLY A 128 4.47 -10.94 0.55
C GLY A 128 5.39 -10.06 1.39
N TRP A 129 5.88 -8.95 0.82
CA TRP A 129 6.72 -7.98 1.52
C TRP A 129 6.08 -7.36 2.78
N MET A 130 4.75 -7.37 2.88
CA MET A 130 4.02 -6.82 4.03
C MET A 130 3.77 -7.86 5.14
N ILE A 131 3.85 -9.15 4.83
CA ILE A 131 3.44 -10.24 5.72
C ILE A 131 4.54 -10.59 6.74
N LYS A 132 5.79 -10.20 6.49
CA LYS A 132 6.90 -10.38 7.43
C LYS A 132 7.65 -9.08 7.62
N ASP A 133 8.28 -8.93 8.79
CA ASP A 133 9.11 -7.77 9.13
C ASP A 133 10.51 -7.95 8.54
N TYR A 134 10.62 -7.83 7.22
CA TYR A 134 11.89 -7.93 6.52
C TYR A 134 12.80 -6.76 6.89
N LYS A 135 14.09 -7.05 7.03
CA LYS A 135 15.12 -6.00 7.12
C LYS A 135 14.95 -5.00 5.99
N SER A 136 14.68 -5.45 4.76
CA SER A 136 14.43 -4.61 3.57
C SER A 136 13.26 -3.61 3.70
N GLY A 137 12.41 -3.70 4.74
CA GLY A 137 11.30 -2.79 5.03
C GLY A 137 11.45 -1.86 6.26
N GLU A 138 12.54 -1.96 7.05
CA GLU A 138 12.84 -1.08 8.19
C GLU A 138 13.04 0.39 7.76
N LEU A 139 12.58 1.34 8.57
CA LEU A 139 12.53 2.77 8.20
C LEU A 139 13.82 3.54 8.54
N ASP A 140 14.67 3.00 9.39
CA ASP A 140 15.85 3.65 9.99
C ASP A 140 17.19 3.15 9.42
N ARG A 141 17.19 2.61 8.19
CA ARG A 141 18.40 2.08 7.54
C ARG A 141 19.35 3.14 6.97
N SER A 142 19.50 4.26 7.66
CA SER A 142 20.49 5.32 7.37
C SER A 142 21.86 4.98 7.92
#